data_AF-A0A382LG40-F1
#
_entry.id   AF-A0A382LG40-F1
#
_cell.length_a   1.000
_cell.length_b   1.000
_cell.length_c   1.000
_cell.angle_alpha   90.00
_cell.angle_beta   90.00
_cell.angle_gamma   90.00
#
_symmetry.space_group_name_H-M   'P 1'
#
loop_
_entity.id
_entity.type
_entity.pdbx_description
1 polymer ?
#
loop_
_entity_poly.entity_id
_entity_poly.type
_entity_poly.pdbx_seq_one_letter_code
_entity_poly.pdbx_strand_id
1 'polypeptide(L)'
;MKNFIIFPFLLAFFPSWIIISKNYEQLIFQDILISLAIVAVSVIVWIVITKIIKNGNKAALITGVGIGFFFYFGYVQDALKGIIIFGVQIDRTSITVTASIIIFIISTIYFIRSRNNFETAIKIANIFAITLILFTLVQFVIPGALAEKPNVYHIILDEYTDNEILMKKFNYDNEKFLKFLNKNGFYIPNKSFSTWEHTIDELGSILNMEYQQIKTGAAIEPHPSKDPRKALFGYTYELVNDNKVMSIFSDQNYNGNTVKQEMLS
;
A
#
# COMPACT_ATOMS: atom_id res chain seq x y z
N MET A 1 1.00 36.80 -26.40
CA MET A 1 0.70 36.55 -24.98
C MET A 1 1.63 35.44 -24.49
N LYS A 2 2.20 35.55 -23.28
CA LYS A 2 3.07 34.51 -22.72
C LYS A 2 2.20 33.29 -22.39
N ASN A 3 2.59 32.09 -22.82
CA ASN A 3 1.83 30.87 -22.49
C ASN A 3 1.81 30.66 -20.98
N PHE A 4 0.63 30.34 -20.46
CA PHE A 4 0.47 29.90 -19.09
C PHE A 4 1.00 28.47 -18.97
N ILE A 5 1.97 28.24 -18.10
CA ILE A 5 2.60 26.92 -17.89
C ILE A 5 2.39 26.57 -16.41
N ILE A 6 1.62 25.52 -16.15
CA ILE A 6 1.36 25.06 -14.78
C ILE A 6 1.41 23.54 -14.64
N PHE A 7 1.16 22.79 -15.72
CA PHE A 7 1.06 21.33 -15.68
C PHE A 7 2.26 20.59 -15.07
N PRO A 8 3.55 20.94 -15.30
CA PRO A 8 4.63 20.15 -14.71
C PRO A 8 4.62 20.26 -13.19
N PHE A 9 4.24 21.43 -12.66
CA PHE A 9 4.20 21.69 -11.22
C PHE A 9 3.00 21.00 -10.57
N LEU A 10 1.84 20.98 -11.25
CA LEU A 10 0.68 20.22 -10.79
C LEU A 10 0.94 18.71 -10.81
N LEU A 11 1.65 18.21 -11.83
CA LEU A 11 2.06 16.80 -11.87
C LEU A 11 3.06 16.46 -10.76
N ALA A 12 3.97 17.37 -10.41
CA ALA A 12 4.87 17.17 -9.26
C ALA A 12 4.12 17.21 -7.92
N PHE A 13 3.11 18.07 -7.80
CA PHE A 13 2.28 18.19 -6.60
C PHE A 13 1.36 16.98 -6.39
N PHE A 14 0.85 16.40 -7.47
CA PHE A 14 -0.22 15.41 -7.46
C PHE A 14 0.05 14.18 -6.57
N PRO A 15 1.23 13.51 -6.62
CA PRO A 15 1.51 12.37 -5.74
C PRO A 15 1.45 12.74 -4.25
N SER A 16 2.02 13.88 -3.86
CA SER A 16 1.97 14.37 -2.48
C SER A 16 0.56 14.72 -2.05
N TRP A 17 -0.23 15.30 -2.96
CA TRP A 17 -1.63 15.61 -2.70
C TRP A 17 -2.47 14.35 -2.43
N ILE A 18 -2.25 13.26 -3.18
CA ILE A 18 -2.94 11.99 -2.91
C ILE A 18 -2.67 11.52 -1.47
N ILE A 19 -1.41 11.52 -1.04
CA ILE A 19 -1.02 11.05 0.31
C ILE A 19 -1.66 11.92 1.39
N ILE A 20 -1.57 13.25 1.24
CA ILE A 20 -2.19 14.23 2.14
C ILE A 20 -3.69 14.00 2.22
N SER A 21 -4.34 13.78 1.07
CA SER A 21 -5.78 13.62 1.01
C SER A 21 -6.29 12.33 1.64
N LYS A 22 -5.51 11.24 1.59
CA LYS A 22 -5.83 9.97 2.25
C LYS A 22 -5.63 9.99 3.77
N ASN A 23 -4.70 10.83 4.26
CA ASN A 23 -4.31 10.89 5.66
C ASN A 23 -4.70 12.21 6.32
N TYR A 24 -5.78 12.86 5.86
CA TYR A 24 -6.13 14.22 6.29
C TYR A 24 -6.35 14.34 7.81
N GLU A 25 -6.76 13.25 8.48
CA GLU A 25 -6.96 13.19 9.94
C GLU A 25 -5.64 13.08 10.72
N GLN A 26 -4.58 12.63 10.06
CA GLN A 26 -3.24 12.40 10.65
C GLN A 26 -2.21 13.38 10.07
N LEU A 27 -2.65 14.53 9.53
CA LEU A 27 -1.76 15.46 8.83
C LEU A 27 -0.62 15.95 9.70
N ILE A 28 0.59 15.62 9.27
CA ILE A 28 1.81 16.15 9.84
C ILE A 28 2.19 17.38 9.03
N PHE A 29 2.45 18.51 9.70
CA PHE A 29 2.90 19.75 9.03
C PHE A 29 4.09 19.53 8.08
N GLN A 30 4.94 18.55 8.40
CA GLN A 30 6.05 18.11 7.58
C GLN A 30 5.64 17.63 6.18
N ASP A 31 4.50 16.95 6.03
CA ASP A 31 4.05 16.42 4.73
C ASP A 31 3.71 17.55 3.75
N ILE A 32 3.14 18.64 4.27
CA ILE A 32 2.86 19.86 3.50
C ILE A 32 4.18 20.51 3.06
N LEU A 33 5.18 20.59 3.95
CA LEU A 33 6.49 21.15 3.61
C LEU A 33 7.21 20.33 2.54
N ILE A 34 7.16 19.00 2.62
CA ILE A 34 7.73 18.11 1.61
C ILE A 34 7.05 18.32 0.26
N SER A 35 5.72 18.42 0.24
CA SER A 35 4.95 18.71 -0.97
C SER A 35 5.35 20.05 -1.61
N LEU A 36 5.46 21.11 -0.81
CA LEU A 36 5.93 22.42 -1.27
C LEU A 36 7.36 22.39 -1.80
N ALA A 37 8.25 21.63 -1.15
CA ALA A 37 9.63 21.46 -1.59
C ALA A 37 9.70 20.75 -2.96
N ILE A 38 8.90 19.71 -3.18
CA ILE A 38 8.81 19.02 -4.48
C ILE A 38 8.37 19.98 -5.59
N VAL A 39 7.32 20.78 -5.32
CA VAL A 39 6.87 21.80 -6.28
C VAL A 39 7.96 22.84 -6.53
N ALA A 40 8.63 23.34 -5.49
CA ALA A 40 9.72 24.30 -5.63
C ALA A 40 10.88 23.75 -6.48
N VAL A 41 11.29 22.50 -6.25
CA VAL A 41 12.31 21.82 -7.06
C VAL A 41 11.87 21.73 -8.52
N SER A 42 10.62 21.35 -8.79
CA SER A 42 10.09 21.28 -10.17
C SER A 42 10.12 22.64 -10.88
N VAL A 43 9.82 23.72 -10.17
CA VAL A 43 9.92 25.10 -10.69
C VAL A 43 11.37 25.47 -10.98
N ILE A 44 12.30 25.16 -10.08
CA ILE A 44 13.73 25.42 -10.27
C ILE A 44 14.25 24.67 -11.50
N VAL A 45 13.93 23.38 -11.63
CA VAL A 45 14.31 22.55 -12.79
C VAL A 45 13.79 23.18 -14.09
N TRP A 46 12.51 23.57 -14.13
CA TRP A 46 11.94 24.25 -15.29
C TRP A 46 12.65 25.57 -15.63
N ILE A 47 12.97 26.40 -14.63
CA ILE A 47 13.70 27.66 -14.83
C ILE A 47 15.10 27.40 -15.41
N VAL A 48 15.83 26.44 -14.85
CA VAL A 48 17.17 26.07 -15.31
C VAL A 48 17.13 25.60 -16.77
N ILE A 49 16.23 24.67 -17.10
CA ILE A 49 16.07 24.17 -18.46
C ILE A 49 15.63 25.30 -19.42
N THR A 50 14.75 26.19 -18.96
CA THR A 50 14.31 27.37 -19.74
C THR A 50 15.49 28.29 -20.06
N LYS A 51 16.42 28.50 -19.12
CA LYS A 51 17.63 29.30 -19.36
C LYS A 51 18.55 28.66 -20.39
N ILE A 52 18.68 27.34 -20.38
CA ILE A 52 19.53 26.59 -21.32
C ILE A 52 18.92 26.58 -22.73
N ILE A 53 17.64 26.24 -22.86
CA ILE A 53 16.96 26.04 -24.17
C ILE A 53 16.41 27.36 -24.72
N LYS A 54 16.25 28.39 -23.88
CA LYS A 54 15.62 29.69 -24.19
C LYS A 54 14.17 29.57 -24.71
N ASN A 55 13.48 28.48 -24.37
CA ASN A 55 12.08 28.25 -24.72
C ASN A 55 11.34 27.60 -23.55
N GLY A 56 10.43 28.36 -22.92
CA GLY A 56 9.70 27.92 -21.73
C GLY A 56 8.74 26.74 -21.98
N ASN A 57 8.13 26.64 -23.17
CA ASN A 57 7.21 25.55 -23.49
C ASN A 57 7.96 24.22 -23.62
N LYS A 58 9.08 24.22 -24.36
CA LYS A 58 9.94 23.03 -24.50
C LYS A 58 10.49 22.60 -23.14
N ALA A 59 10.96 23.57 -22.35
CA ALA A 59 11.45 23.31 -21.01
C ALA A 59 10.35 22.70 -20.11
N ALA A 60 9.11 23.18 -20.21
CA ALA A 60 7.98 22.65 -19.45
C ALA A 60 7.67 21.20 -19.83
N LEU A 61 7.67 20.87 -21.12
CA LEU A 61 7.49 19.49 -21.60
C LEU A 61 8.59 18.56 -21.09
N ILE A 62 9.86 18.96 -21.20
CA ILE A 62 10.98 18.16 -20.68
C ILE A 62 10.85 17.95 -19.17
N THR A 63 10.52 19.02 -18.44
CA THR A 63 10.30 18.95 -16.98
C THR A 63 9.15 18.01 -16.64
N GLY A 64 8.02 18.12 -17.35
CA GLY A 64 6.84 17.28 -17.15
C GLY A 64 7.09 15.80 -17.45
N VAL A 65 7.81 15.48 -18.54
CA VAL A 65 8.19 14.07 -18.84
C VAL A 65 9.12 13.54 -17.75
N GLY A 66 10.09 14.34 -17.28
CA GLY A 66 10.99 13.94 -16.19
C GLY A 66 10.22 13.66 -14.88
N ILE A 67 9.27 14.53 -14.53
CA ILE A 67 8.38 14.36 -13.37
C ILE A 67 7.52 13.10 -13.52
N GLY A 68 6.99 12.87 -14.72
CA GLY A 68 6.25 11.65 -15.08
C GLY A 68 7.06 10.40 -14.76
N PHE A 69 8.29 10.31 -15.27
CA PHE A 69 9.16 9.17 -15.00
C PHE A 69 9.67 9.09 -13.56
N PHE A 70 9.83 10.20 -12.85
CA PHE A 70 10.32 10.16 -11.46
C PHE A 70 9.24 9.68 -10.49
N PHE A 71 8.04 10.27 -10.54
CA PHE A 71 6.98 9.99 -9.56
C PHE A 71 6.08 8.83 -9.96
N TYR A 72 5.86 8.60 -11.25
CA TYR A 72 4.86 7.64 -11.71
C TYR A 72 5.47 6.30 -12.16
N PHE A 73 6.78 6.13 -11.97
CA PHE A 73 7.49 4.90 -12.30
C PHE A 73 6.88 3.65 -11.65
N GLY A 74 6.58 3.72 -10.35
CA GLY A 74 6.01 2.58 -9.61
C GLY A 74 4.65 2.15 -10.15
N TYR A 75 3.77 3.11 -10.46
CA TYR A 75 2.47 2.81 -11.06
C TYR A 75 2.60 2.16 -12.45
N VAL A 76 3.59 2.59 -13.24
CA VAL A 76 3.89 1.95 -14.53
C VAL A 76 4.39 0.52 -14.32
N GLN A 77 5.28 0.27 -13.34
CA GLN A 77 5.72 -1.10 -13.03
C GLN A 77 4.57 -2.00 -12.58
N ASP A 78 3.70 -1.50 -11.71
CA ASP A 78 2.54 -2.26 -11.24
C ASP A 78 1.57 -2.57 -12.39
N ALA A 79 1.36 -1.63 -13.32
CA ALA A 79 0.55 -1.87 -14.52
C ALA A 79 1.19 -2.89 -15.48
N LEU A 80 2.52 -3.08 -15.40
CA LEU A 80 3.27 -4.04 -16.21
C LEU A 80 3.45 -5.41 -15.53
N LYS A 81 3.03 -5.56 -14.26
CA LYS A 81 3.15 -6.83 -13.53
C LYS A 81 2.48 -7.97 -14.28
N GLY A 82 3.19 -9.09 -14.37
CA GLY A 82 2.72 -10.30 -15.05
C GLY A 82 2.80 -10.26 -16.58
N ILE A 83 3.20 -9.14 -17.19
CA ILE A 83 3.41 -9.06 -18.64
C ILE A 83 4.77 -9.67 -18.98
N ILE A 84 4.74 -10.73 -19.79
CA ILE A 84 5.91 -11.43 -20.30
C ILE A 84 6.00 -11.19 -21.81
N ILE A 85 7.11 -10.60 -22.27
CA ILE A 85 7.38 -10.37 -23.68
C ILE A 85 8.68 -11.07 -24.03
N PHE A 86 8.67 -11.93 -25.06
CA PHE A 86 9.83 -12.74 -25.47
C PHE A 86 10.47 -13.55 -24.31
N GLY A 87 9.65 -14.04 -23.38
CA GLY A 87 10.12 -14.79 -22.20
C GLY A 87 10.72 -13.93 -21.08
N VAL A 88 10.67 -12.60 -21.20
CA VAL A 88 11.20 -11.66 -20.20
C VAL A 88 10.04 -10.93 -19.50
N GLN A 89 10.07 -10.93 -18.16
CA GLN A 89 9.17 -10.15 -17.31
C GLN A 89 9.52 -8.65 -17.38
N ILE A 90 8.58 -7.82 -17.79
CA ILE A 90 8.82 -6.41 -18.12
C ILE A 90 8.72 -5.46 -16.91
N ASP A 91 8.08 -5.90 -15.83
CA ASP A 91 7.95 -5.19 -14.55
C ASP A 91 9.26 -5.11 -13.75
N ARG A 92 10.31 -5.85 -14.18
CA ARG A 92 11.64 -5.77 -13.58
C ARG A 92 12.18 -4.35 -13.60
N THR A 93 12.55 -3.84 -12.42
CA THR A 93 13.06 -2.47 -12.22
C THR A 93 14.18 -2.10 -13.17
N SER A 94 15.15 -2.99 -13.40
CA SER A 94 16.25 -2.72 -14.33
C SER A 94 15.79 -2.44 -15.76
N ILE A 95 14.79 -3.19 -16.24
CA ILE A 95 14.25 -3.05 -17.59
C ILE A 95 13.42 -1.78 -17.69
N THR A 96 12.49 -1.56 -16.76
CA THR A 96 11.61 -0.39 -16.78
C THR A 96 12.40 0.91 -16.62
N VAL A 97 13.41 0.96 -15.73
CA VAL A 97 14.28 2.14 -15.57
C VAL A 97 15.07 2.41 -16.84
N THR A 98 15.68 1.37 -17.43
CA THR A 98 16.46 1.53 -18.66
C THR A 98 15.59 2.07 -19.80
N ALA A 99 14.39 1.51 -19.98
CA ALA A 99 13.44 1.99 -20.98
C ALA A 99 13.00 3.44 -20.71
N SER A 100 12.74 3.79 -19.45
CA SER A 100 12.36 5.15 -19.03
C SER A 100 13.44 6.18 -19.36
N ILE A 101 14.71 5.86 -19.08
CA ILE A 101 15.86 6.73 -19.40
C ILE A 101 15.98 6.91 -20.91
N ILE A 102 15.88 5.83 -21.70
CA ILE A 102 15.95 5.91 -23.16
C ILE A 102 14.83 6.80 -23.72
N ILE A 103 13.59 6.58 -23.27
CA ILE A 103 12.44 7.39 -23.71
C ILE A 103 12.60 8.85 -23.30
N PHE A 104 13.09 9.11 -22.08
CA PHE A 104 13.35 10.47 -21.59
C PHE A 104 14.40 11.21 -22.43
N ILE A 105 15.51 10.54 -22.78
CA ILE A 105 16.56 11.10 -23.63
C ILE A 105 16.00 11.39 -25.03
N ILE A 106 15.29 10.43 -25.64
CA ILE A 106 14.67 10.60 -26.97
C ILE A 106 13.69 11.77 -26.97
N SER A 107 12.81 11.85 -25.97
CA SER A 107 11.83 12.94 -25.81
C SER A 107 12.51 14.29 -25.67
N THR A 108 13.58 14.35 -24.86
CA THR A 108 14.37 15.56 -24.65
C THR A 108 15.02 16.04 -25.95
N ILE A 109 15.68 15.13 -26.69
CA ILE A 109 16.27 15.44 -27.99
C ILE A 109 15.21 15.93 -28.97
N TYR A 110 14.06 15.26 -29.03
CA TYR A 110 12.94 15.65 -29.88
C TYR A 110 12.45 17.08 -29.56
N PHE A 111 12.18 17.39 -28.30
CA PHE A 111 11.69 18.72 -27.91
C PHE A 111 12.72 19.83 -28.17
N ILE A 112 14.00 19.57 -27.89
CA ILE A 112 15.08 20.53 -28.16
C ILE A 112 15.16 20.82 -29.66
N ARG A 113 15.26 19.77 -30.50
CA ARG A 113 15.47 19.90 -31.94
C ARG A 113 14.23 20.33 -32.72
N SER A 114 13.04 20.12 -32.20
CA SER A 114 11.79 20.45 -32.88
C SER A 114 11.67 21.97 -33.14
N ARG A 115 11.17 22.35 -34.32
CA ARG A 115 10.88 23.76 -34.64
C ARG A 115 9.52 24.23 -34.11
N ASN A 116 8.71 23.32 -33.58
CA ASN A 116 7.38 23.63 -33.06
C ASN A 116 7.48 24.42 -31.75
N ASN A 117 6.52 25.33 -31.54
CA ASN A 117 6.42 26.13 -30.32
C ASN A 117 5.70 25.38 -29.17
N PHE A 118 5.06 24.25 -29.47
CA PHE A 118 4.31 23.39 -28.54
C PHE A 118 3.19 24.08 -27.73
N GLU A 119 2.67 25.22 -28.19
CA GLU A 119 1.65 25.97 -27.44
C GLU A 119 0.39 25.13 -27.18
N THR A 120 -0.14 24.45 -28.20
CA THR A 120 -1.32 23.58 -28.07
C THR A 120 -1.06 22.44 -27.09
N ALA A 121 0.13 21.83 -27.13
CA ALA A 121 0.50 20.75 -26.22
C ALA A 121 0.53 21.22 -24.76
N ILE A 122 1.05 22.43 -24.49
CA ILE A 122 1.01 23.03 -23.16
C ILE A 122 -0.43 23.26 -22.68
N LYS A 123 -1.32 23.77 -23.56
CA LYS A 123 -2.73 23.98 -23.21
C LYS A 123 -3.41 22.66 -22.84
N ILE A 124 -3.22 21.62 -23.65
CA ILE A 124 -3.77 20.28 -23.39
C ILE A 124 -3.22 19.73 -22.06
N ALA A 125 -1.91 19.80 -21.84
CA ALA A 125 -1.28 19.30 -20.63
C ALA A 125 -1.75 20.05 -19.36
N ASN A 126 -1.94 21.37 -19.44
CA ASN A 126 -2.51 22.16 -18.34
C ASN A 126 -3.94 21.72 -18.02
N ILE A 127 -4.79 21.58 -19.03
CA ILE A 127 -6.18 21.12 -18.83
C ILE A 127 -6.17 19.74 -18.18
N PHE A 128 -5.36 18.82 -18.70
CA PHE A 128 -5.23 17.47 -18.14
C PHE A 128 -4.79 17.49 -16.67
N ALA A 129 -3.73 18.22 -16.32
CA ALA A 129 -3.24 18.28 -14.95
C ALA A 129 -4.23 18.96 -13.99
N ILE A 130 -4.95 20.00 -14.44
CA ILE A 130 -6.01 20.64 -13.66
C ILE A 130 -7.16 19.66 -13.43
N THR A 131 -7.61 18.95 -14.47
CA THR A 131 -8.67 17.93 -14.35
C THR A 131 -8.28 16.81 -13.39
N LEU A 132 -7.03 16.35 -13.42
CA LEU A 132 -6.52 15.37 -12.45
C LEU A 132 -6.64 15.87 -11.02
N ILE A 133 -6.21 17.10 -10.74
CA ILE A 133 -6.32 17.69 -9.39
C ILE A 133 -7.79 17.84 -8.99
N LEU A 134 -8.65 18.35 -9.87
CA LEU A 134 -10.08 18.48 -9.58
C LEU A 134 -10.75 17.13 -9.30
N PHE A 135 -10.36 16.08 -10.02
CA PHE A 135 -10.87 14.73 -9.78
C PHE A 135 -10.57 14.24 -8.36
N THR A 136 -9.39 14.55 -7.82
CA THR A 136 -9.05 14.19 -6.42
C THR A 136 -9.90 14.93 -5.38
N LEU A 137 -10.60 16.00 -5.75
CA LEU A 137 -11.48 16.72 -4.83
C LEU A 137 -12.84 16.04 -4.64
N VAL A 138 -13.21 15.09 -5.51
CA VAL A 138 -14.49 14.38 -5.45
C VAL A 138 -14.69 13.68 -4.11
N GLN A 139 -13.63 13.14 -3.50
CA GLN A 139 -13.68 12.49 -2.18
C GLN A 139 -14.14 13.40 -1.03
N PHE A 140 -13.96 14.72 -1.16
CA PHE A 140 -14.40 15.69 -0.13
C PHE A 140 -15.88 16.05 -0.29
N VAL A 141 -16.43 15.90 -1.50
CA VAL A 141 -17.87 16.12 -1.76
C VAL A 141 -18.67 14.83 -1.50
N ILE A 142 -18.08 13.68 -1.84
CA ILE A 142 -18.67 12.36 -1.67
C ILE A 142 -17.72 11.54 -0.78
N PRO A 143 -17.91 11.58 0.55
CA PRO A 143 -17.14 10.76 1.48
C PRO A 143 -17.22 9.29 1.08
N GLY A 144 -16.07 8.66 0.89
CA GLY A 144 -16.00 7.25 0.50
C GLY A 144 -16.00 6.95 -1.00
N ALA A 145 -16.16 7.95 -1.88
CA ALA A 145 -16.12 7.72 -3.34
C ALA A 145 -14.80 7.12 -3.85
N LEU A 146 -13.70 7.39 -3.13
CA LEU A 146 -12.35 6.86 -3.40
C LEU A 146 -11.80 6.10 -2.18
N ALA A 147 -12.64 5.71 -1.23
CA ALA A 147 -12.17 4.97 -0.06
C ALA A 147 -11.71 3.57 -0.46
N GLU A 148 -10.44 3.29 -0.14
CA GLU A 148 -9.92 1.94 -0.17
C GLU A 148 -10.52 1.14 0.98
N LYS A 149 -10.65 -0.17 0.79
CA LYS A 149 -11.09 -1.08 1.85
C LYS A 149 -10.07 -1.04 3.00
N PRO A 150 -10.49 -0.95 4.27
CA PRO A 150 -9.58 -0.81 5.40
C PRO A 150 -8.77 -2.08 5.60
N ASN A 151 -7.46 -1.96 5.83
CA ASN A 151 -6.65 -3.10 6.25
C ASN A 151 -7.11 -3.59 7.63
N VAL A 152 -7.28 -4.90 7.79
CA VAL A 152 -7.65 -5.53 9.05
C VAL A 152 -6.45 -6.31 9.59
N TYR A 153 -6.04 -6.00 10.82
CA TYR A 153 -4.93 -6.67 11.50
C TYR A 153 -5.47 -7.44 12.70
N HIS A 154 -5.20 -8.74 12.75
CA HIS A 154 -5.48 -9.59 13.90
C HIS A 154 -4.16 -10.13 14.45
N ILE A 155 -3.73 -9.62 15.60
CA ILE A 155 -2.46 -9.99 16.24
C ILE A 155 -2.77 -11.06 17.28
N ILE A 156 -2.25 -12.27 17.04
CA ILE A 156 -2.32 -13.38 18.00
C ILE A 156 -0.90 -13.65 18.49
N LEU A 157 -0.71 -13.59 19.80
CA LEU A 157 0.58 -13.77 20.44
C LEU A 157 0.62 -15.17 21.05
N ASP A 158 1.66 -15.94 20.72
CA ASP A 158 1.83 -17.30 21.23
C ASP A 158 2.29 -17.27 22.69
N GLU A 159 1.69 -18.13 23.52
CA GLU A 159 1.93 -18.23 24.97
C GLU A 159 1.86 -16.90 25.76
N TYR A 160 1.26 -15.86 25.18
CA TYR A 160 1.15 -14.55 25.81
C TYR A 160 0.03 -14.55 26.85
N THR A 161 0.41 -14.30 28.10
CA THR A 161 -0.52 -14.17 29.23
C THR A 161 -0.91 -12.71 29.47
N ASP A 162 -1.90 -12.47 30.33
CA ASP A 162 -2.38 -11.12 30.58
C ASP A 162 -1.36 -10.25 31.35
N ASN A 163 -1.51 -8.94 31.26
CA ASN A 163 -0.59 -7.97 31.87
C ASN A 163 -0.52 -8.07 33.40
N GLU A 164 -1.62 -8.45 34.06
CA GLU A 164 -1.66 -8.66 35.51
C GLU A 164 -0.79 -9.86 35.91
N ILE A 165 -0.87 -10.97 35.16
CA ILE A 165 -0.03 -12.14 35.38
C ILE A 165 1.44 -11.84 35.05
N LEU A 166 1.73 -11.18 33.92
CA LEU A 166 3.10 -10.78 33.55
C LEU A 166 3.76 -9.96 34.67
N MET A 167 3.05 -8.99 35.24
CA MET A 167 3.56 -8.21 36.35
C MET A 167 3.72 -9.05 37.62
N LYS A 168 2.67 -9.77 38.05
CA LYS A 168 2.66 -10.46 39.35
C LYS A 168 3.57 -11.68 39.44
N LYS A 169 3.67 -12.46 38.36
CA LYS A 169 4.44 -13.73 38.36
C LYS A 169 5.82 -13.59 37.74
N PHE A 170 5.97 -12.72 36.75
CA PHE A 170 7.22 -12.57 36.00
C PHE A 170 7.94 -11.25 36.26
N ASN A 171 7.34 -10.33 37.04
CA ASN A 171 7.87 -8.98 37.30
C ASN A 171 8.22 -8.24 36.00
N TYR A 172 7.43 -8.48 34.95
CA TYR A 172 7.63 -7.89 33.63
C TYR A 172 6.59 -6.78 33.39
N ASP A 173 7.08 -5.58 33.07
CA ASP A 173 6.24 -4.43 32.73
C ASP A 173 5.94 -4.40 31.22
N ASN A 174 4.70 -4.75 30.86
CA ASN A 174 4.24 -4.76 29.49
C ASN A 174 3.54 -3.45 29.05
N GLU A 175 3.58 -2.39 29.87
CA GLU A 175 2.85 -1.15 29.62
C GLU A 175 3.27 -0.48 28.29
N LYS A 176 4.55 -0.56 27.92
CA LYS A 176 5.07 0.00 26.66
C LYS A 176 4.39 -0.63 25.44
N PHE A 177 4.18 -1.95 25.45
CA PHE A 177 3.54 -2.67 24.36
C PHE A 177 2.04 -2.33 24.28
N LEU A 178 1.35 -2.30 25.42
CA LEU A 178 -0.07 -1.94 25.47
C LEU A 178 -0.32 -0.49 25.03
N LYS A 179 0.55 0.45 25.44
CA LYS A 179 0.51 1.84 24.97
C LYS A 179 0.73 1.93 23.47
N PHE A 180 1.63 1.14 22.91
CA PHE A 180 1.83 1.07 21.47
C PHE A 180 0.57 0.60 20.75
N LEU A 181 -0.04 -0.51 21.18
CA LEU A 181 -1.26 -1.03 20.57
C LEU A 181 -2.42 -0.01 20.66
N ASN A 182 -2.65 0.57 21.84
CA ASN A 182 -3.71 1.55 22.05
C ASN A 182 -3.51 2.82 21.19
N LYS A 183 -2.28 3.35 21.15
CA LYS A 183 -1.94 4.53 20.33
C LYS A 183 -2.19 4.28 18.83
N ASN A 184 -2.04 3.05 18.36
CA ASN A 184 -2.28 2.67 16.96
C ASN A 184 -3.72 2.19 16.70
N GLY A 185 -4.64 2.38 17.65
CA GLY A 185 -6.07 2.09 17.47
C GLY A 185 -6.45 0.61 17.57
N PHE A 186 -5.56 -0.26 18.07
CA PHE A 186 -5.89 -1.65 18.31
C PHE A 186 -6.85 -1.79 19.49
N TYR A 187 -7.87 -2.64 19.31
CA TYR A 187 -8.74 -3.06 20.40
C TYR A 187 -8.02 -4.11 21.25
N ILE A 188 -7.87 -3.82 22.55
CA ILE A 188 -7.25 -4.72 23.52
C ILE A 188 -8.33 -5.13 24.53
N PRO A 189 -8.78 -6.40 24.56
CA PRO A 189 -9.77 -6.84 25.53
C PRO A 189 -9.17 -6.85 26.94
N ASN A 190 -9.87 -6.24 27.91
CA ASN A 190 -9.39 -6.14 29.29
C ASN A 190 -9.40 -7.47 30.06
N LYS A 191 -10.25 -8.41 29.64
CA LYS A 191 -10.43 -9.74 30.27
C LYS A 191 -10.88 -10.75 29.20
N SER A 192 -9.92 -11.32 28.49
CA SER A 192 -10.13 -12.44 27.57
C SER A 192 -9.52 -13.71 28.16
N PHE A 193 -10.20 -14.83 27.96
CA PHE A 193 -9.72 -16.16 28.32
C PHE A 193 -9.63 -16.99 27.06
N SER A 194 -8.62 -17.85 26.97
CA SER A 194 -8.59 -18.86 25.92
C SER A 194 -9.75 -19.83 26.13
N THR A 195 -10.29 -20.33 25.04
CA THR A 195 -11.26 -21.42 25.07
C THR A 195 -10.57 -22.75 25.33
N TRP A 196 -9.38 -22.92 24.74
CA TRP A 196 -8.59 -24.14 24.79
C TRP A 196 -7.17 -23.88 25.30
N GLU A 197 -6.53 -24.93 25.82
CA GLU A 197 -5.12 -24.88 26.25
C GLU A 197 -4.15 -25.13 25.09
N HIS A 198 -4.63 -25.68 23.97
CA HIS A 198 -3.82 -26.01 22.80
C HIS A 198 -3.96 -24.94 21.71
N THR A 199 -2.83 -24.42 21.24
CA THR A 199 -2.76 -23.33 20.25
C THR A 199 -3.58 -23.61 18.99
N ILE A 200 -3.54 -24.84 18.45
CA ILE A 200 -4.27 -25.17 17.21
C ILE A 200 -5.79 -25.18 17.43
N ASP A 201 -6.27 -25.66 18.58
CA ASP A 201 -7.71 -25.69 18.88
C ASP A 201 -8.24 -24.27 19.13
N GLU A 202 -7.45 -23.44 19.81
CA GLU A 202 -7.75 -22.02 20.03
C GLU A 202 -7.81 -21.25 18.70
N LEU A 203 -6.78 -21.40 17.86
CA LEU A 203 -6.75 -20.79 16.53
C LEU A 203 -7.90 -21.26 15.65
N GLY A 204 -8.21 -22.56 15.66
CA GLY A 204 -9.33 -23.13 14.92
C GLY A 204 -10.67 -22.51 15.35
N SER A 205 -10.87 -22.26 16.64
CA SER A 205 -12.08 -21.61 17.16
C SER A 205 -12.14 -20.11 16.81
N ILE A 206 -11.03 -19.39 16.99
CA ILE A 206 -10.92 -17.95 16.67
C ILE A 206 -11.15 -17.68 15.18
N LEU A 207 -10.49 -18.44 14.30
CA LEU A 207 -10.52 -18.22 12.85
C LEU A 207 -11.80 -18.73 12.18
N ASN A 208 -12.61 -19.52 12.88
CA ASN A 208 -13.91 -19.96 12.39
C ASN A 208 -15.10 -19.31 13.12
N MET A 209 -14.84 -18.50 14.15
CA MET A 209 -15.86 -17.82 14.97
C MET A 209 -16.88 -18.76 15.60
N GLU A 210 -16.48 -20.01 15.84
CA GLU A 210 -17.34 -21.08 16.30
C GLU A 210 -16.56 -21.93 17.31
N TYR A 211 -17.21 -22.27 18.43
CA TYR A 211 -16.65 -23.25 19.36
C TYR A 211 -16.56 -24.58 18.62
N GLN A 212 -15.33 -25.00 18.31
CA GLN A 212 -15.11 -26.31 17.73
C GLN A 212 -15.50 -27.34 18.78
N GLN A 213 -16.71 -27.88 18.67
CA GLN A 213 -16.98 -29.14 19.33
C GLN A 213 -16.07 -30.13 18.64
N ILE A 214 -14.96 -30.50 19.29
CA ILE A 214 -14.18 -31.65 18.89
C ILE A 214 -15.19 -32.78 18.79
N LYS A 215 -15.57 -33.16 17.56
CA LYS A 215 -16.49 -34.26 17.29
C LYS A 215 -15.78 -35.53 17.73
N THR A 216 -15.77 -35.79 19.03
CA THR A 216 -15.22 -37.00 19.64
C THR A 216 -16.08 -38.24 19.34
N GLY A 217 -16.89 -38.22 18.27
CA GLY A 217 -17.73 -39.36 17.90
C GLY A 217 -18.56 -39.28 16.61
N ALA A 218 -18.52 -38.19 15.82
CA ALA A 218 -19.27 -38.13 14.56
C ALA A 218 -18.32 -38.30 13.38
N ALA A 219 -18.40 -39.51 12.78
CA ALA A 219 -17.84 -39.94 11.49
C ALA A 219 -16.89 -38.92 10.84
N ILE A 220 -15.65 -38.97 11.31
CA ILE A 220 -14.51 -38.40 10.61
C ILE A 220 -14.42 -39.20 9.29
N GLU A 221 -14.51 -38.56 8.13
CA GLU A 221 -14.09 -39.22 6.87
C GLU A 221 -12.71 -39.85 7.10
N PRO A 222 -12.37 -41.02 6.54
CA PRO A 222 -11.14 -41.68 6.93
C PRO A 222 -9.92 -40.81 6.59
N HIS A 223 -9.37 -40.12 7.60
CA HIS A 223 -8.08 -39.49 7.48
C HIS A 223 -7.06 -40.58 7.12
N PRO A 224 -6.12 -40.35 6.20
CA PRO A 224 -5.18 -41.38 5.74
C PRO A 224 -4.32 -41.98 6.87
N SER A 225 -4.29 -41.34 8.03
CA SER A 225 -3.65 -41.86 9.23
C SER A 225 -4.58 -42.81 9.99
N LYS A 226 -4.12 -44.06 10.18
CA LYS A 226 -4.77 -45.04 11.07
C LYS A 226 -4.60 -44.71 12.57
N ASP A 227 -3.77 -43.73 12.92
CA ASP A 227 -3.59 -43.26 14.30
C ASP A 227 -4.63 -42.17 14.61
N PRO A 228 -5.56 -42.40 15.55
CA PRO A 228 -6.61 -41.45 15.90
C PRO A 228 -6.07 -40.08 16.32
N ARG A 229 -4.89 -40.03 16.96
CA ARG A 229 -4.28 -38.76 17.37
C ARG A 229 -3.80 -37.99 16.16
N LYS A 230 -3.10 -38.63 15.24
CA LYS A 230 -2.61 -37.99 14.00
C LYS A 230 -3.75 -37.54 13.10
N ALA A 231 -4.85 -38.29 13.06
CA ALA A 231 -6.06 -37.89 12.36
C ALA A 231 -6.64 -36.62 12.98
N LEU A 232 -6.81 -36.59 14.31
CA LEU A 232 -7.32 -35.42 15.03
C LEU A 232 -6.45 -34.18 14.79
N PHE A 233 -5.12 -34.31 14.91
CA PHE A 233 -4.20 -33.23 14.61
C PHE A 233 -4.36 -32.73 13.16
N GLY A 234 -4.47 -33.63 12.18
CA GLY A 234 -4.70 -33.27 10.77
C GLY A 234 -5.91 -32.35 10.57
N TYR A 235 -7.08 -32.71 11.12
CA TYR A 235 -8.29 -31.87 11.02
C TYR A 235 -8.12 -30.50 11.67
N THR A 236 -7.46 -30.43 12.83
CA THR A 236 -7.26 -29.16 13.51
C THR A 236 -6.37 -28.21 12.70
N TYR A 237 -5.39 -28.73 11.95
CA TYR A 237 -4.60 -27.92 11.02
C TYR A 237 -5.38 -27.50 9.78
N GLU A 238 -6.25 -28.36 9.24
CA GLU A 238 -7.14 -28.00 8.13
C GLU A 238 -8.06 -26.84 8.51
N LEU A 239 -8.65 -26.86 9.71
CA LEU A 239 -9.50 -25.77 10.21
C LEU A 239 -8.78 -24.44 10.37
N VAL A 240 -7.46 -24.44 10.56
CA VAL A 240 -6.65 -23.22 10.64
C VAL A 240 -6.25 -22.75 9.24
N ASN A 241 -5.88 -23.67 8.35
CA ASN A 241 -5.42 -23.35 7.00
C ASN A 241 -6.55 -22.93 6.06
N ASP A 242 -7.70 -23.62 6.14
CA ASP A 242 -8.92 -23.32 5.39
C ASP A 242 -10.01 -22.89 6.38
N ASN A 243 -9.97 -21.61 6.76
CA ASN A 243 -10.83 -21.06 7.78
C ASN A 243 -11.85 -20.06 7.23
N LYS A 244 -12.98 -19.96 7.94
CA LYS A 244 -14.13 -19.12 7.57
C LYS A 244 -13.80 -17.63 7.54
N VAL A 245 -12.92 -17.14 8.41
CA VAL A 245 -12.52 -15.72 8.41
C VAL A 245 -11.82 -15.39 7.10
N MET A 246 -10.82 -16.17 6.70
CA MET A 246 -10.06 -15.94 5.47
C MET A 246 -10.94 -16.08 4.22
N SER A 247 -11.89 -17.02 4.19
CA SER A 247 -12.83 -17.14 3.08
C SER A 247 -13.73 -15.91 2.95
N ILE A 248 -14.29 -15.41 4.07
CA ILE A 248 -15.10 -14.17 4.08
C ILE A 248 -14.31 -12.96 3.57
N PHE A 249 -13.05 -12.82 3.99
CA PHE A 249 -12.18 -11.74 3.53
C PHE A 249 -11.82 -11.89 2.04
N SER A 250 -11.54 -13.11 1.59
CA SER A 250 -11.27 -13.42 0.18
C SER A 250 -12.48 -13.10 -0.72
N ASP A 251 -13.69 -13.47 -0.31
CA ASP A 251 -14.94 -13.14 -1.03
C ASP A 251 -15.18 -11.63 -1.14
N GLN A 252 -14.60 -10.86 -0.20
CA GLN A 252 -14.60 -9.41 -0.22
C GLN A 252 -13.38 -8.81 -0.92
N ASN A 253 -12.63 -9.57 -1.72
CA ASN A 253 -11.43 -9.14 -2.46
C ASN A 253 -10.31 -8.59 -1.55
N TYR A 254 -10.17 -9.11 -0.33
CA TYR A 254 -8.96 -8.89 0.46
C TYR A 254 -7.90 -9.94 0.13
N ASN A 255 -6.64 -9.52 0.06
CA ASN A 255 -5.50 -10.43 0.02
C ASN A 255 -5.07 -10.75 1.45
N GLY A 256 -5.46 -11.92 1.95
CA GLY A 256 -5.04 -12.41 3.25
C GLY A 256 -3.61 -12.95 3.23
N ASN A 257 -2.77 -12.50 4.16
CA ASN A 257 -1.41 -13.03 4.37
C ASN A 257 -1.22 -13.36 5.85
N THR A 258 -0.81 -14.59 6.14
CA THR A 258 -0.40 -14.99 7.50
C THR A 258 1.11 -14.83 7.62
N VAL A 259 1.56 -13.95 8.51
CA VAL A 259 2.99 -13.75 8.79
C VAL A 259 3.29 -14.34 10.16
N LYS A 260 4.08 -15.43 10.18
CA LYS A 260 4.65 -15.95 11.43
C LYS A 260 5.97 -15.22 11.69
N GLN A 261 5.99 -14.39 12.73
CA GLN A 261 7.19 -13.70 13.15
C GLN A 261 7.65 -14.28 14.48
N GLU A 262 8.80 -14.96 14.48
CA GLU A 262 9.45 -15.39 15.71
C GLU A 262 10.11 -14.16 16.32
N MET A 263 9.58 -13.69 17.45
CA MET A 263 10.32 -12.72 18.26
C MET A 263 11.46 -13.48 18.92
N LEU A 264 12.66 -13.33 18.37
CA LEU A 264 13.89 -13.88 18.92
C LEU A 264 14.00 -13.49 20.40
N SER A 265 14.05 -14.52 21.25
CA SER A 265 14.35 -14.43 22.68
C SER A 265 15.78 -13.98 22.94
#